data_AF-A0A653VS78-F1
#
_entry.id   AF-A0A653VS78-F1
#
_cell.length_a   1.000
_cell.length_b   1.000
_cell.length_c   1.000
_cell.angle_alpha   90.00
_cell.angle_beta   90.00
_cell.angle_gamma   90.00
#
_symmetry.space_group_name_H-M   'P 1'
#
loop_
_entity.id
_entity.type
_entity.pdbx_description
1 polymer ?
#
loop_
_entity_poly.entity_id
_entity_poly.type
_entity_poly.pdbx_seq_one_letter_code
_entity_poly.pdbx_strand_id
1 'polypeptide(L)'
;MRWDEEPADRGRVKFAASADAVEGYGGRGLNGRALHPVAGYTFPDQDGDPWWVIFQPWPSAGPHQHRVPGDILACNDSYGDMVHVVVLAAGVWEDDAEAAFSANAPSSLADAARVAAAVEPISRRGPRAAG
;
A
#
# COMPACT_ATOMS: atom_id res chain seq x y z
N MET A 1 16.00 -14.65 15.97
CA MET A 1 15.41 -13.49 16.68
C MET A 1 14.59 -12.72 15.65
N ARG A 2 13.25 -12.78 15.75
CA ARG A 2 12.33 -12.08 14.85
C ARG A 2 12.09 -10.69 15.43
N TRP A 3 12.57 -9.66 14.75
CA TRP A 3 12.32 -8.27 15.09
C TRP A 3 10.93 -7.86 14.57
N ASP A 4 10.15 -7.22 15.44
CA ASP A 4 9.10 -6.25 15.12
C ASP A 4 7.96 -6.71 14.21
N GLU A 5 7.22 -7.74 14.60
CA GLU A 5 5.89 -7.98 14.02
C GLU A 5 4.85 -7.37 14.96
N GLU A 6 4.36 -6.17 14.63
CA GLU A 6 3.26 -5.56 15.38
C GLU A 6 2.03 -6.48 15.32
N PRO A 7 1.21 -6.54 16.39
CA PRO A 7 0.00 -7.37 16.39
C PRO A 7 -0.94 -7.09 15.21
N ALA A 8 -0.93 -5.85 14.69
CA ALA A 8 -1.71 -5.41 13.53
C ALA A 8 -1.23 -6.03 12.20
N ASP A 9 0.00 -6.53 12.13
CA ASP A 9 0.60 -7.18 10.95
C ASP A 9 0.39 -8.70 10.94
N ARG A 10 -0.04 -9.30 12.05
CA ARG A 10 -0.27 -10.75 12.12
C ARG A 10 -1.43 -11.16 11.22
N GLY A 11 -1.11 -11.83 10.12
CA GLY A 11 -2.08 -12.39 9.16
C GLY A 11 -2.16 -11.64 7.82
N ARG A 12 -1.50 -10.48 7.70
CA ARG A 12 -1.43 -9.74 6.43
C ARG A 12 -0.52 -10.43 5.43
N VAL A 13 -0.93 -10.43 4.16
CA VAL A 13 -0.06 -10.84 3.05
C VAL A 13 1.06 -9.81 2.90
N LYS A 14 2.30 -10.28 2.94
CA LYS A 14 3.51 -9.46 2.79
C LYS A 14 4.01 -9.54 1.36
N PHE A 15 4.49 -8.42 0.86
CA PHE A 15 5.01 -8.26 -0.50
C PHE A 15 6.47 -7.85 -0.40
N ALA A 16 7.34 -8.61 -1.05
CA ALA A 16 8.78 -8.33 -1.07
C ALA A 16 9.35 -8.67 -2.45
N ALA A 17 9.81 -7.64 -3.16
CA ALA A 17 10.44 -7.80 -4.47
C ALA A 17 11.61 -6.79 -4.60
N SER A 18 12.73 -7.22 -5.18
CA SER A 18 13.84 -6.33 -5.47
C SER A 18 13.48 -5.34 -6.57
N ALA A 19 14.23 -4.24 -6.68
CA ALA A 19 14.02 -3.24 -7.74
C ALA A 19 14.07 -3.83 -9.16
N ASP A 20 14.93 -4.83 -9.38
CA ASP A 20 15.10 -5.48 -10.68
C ASP A 20 13.94 -6.43 -11.04
N ALA A 21 13.12 -6.80 -10.06
CA ALA A 21 11.95 -7.66 -10.20
C ALA A 21 10.62 -6.87 -10.10
N VAL A 22 10.68 -5.54 -10.18
CA VAL A 22 9.52 -4.65 -10.10
C VAL A 22 9.43 -3.77 -11.33
N GLU A 23 8.32 -3.87 -12.04
CA GLU A 23 7.98 -2.99 -13.16
C GLU A 23 6.92 -1.96 -12.75
N GLY A 24 7.04 -0.73 -13.23
CA GLY A 24 6.03 0.32 -13.02
C GLY A 24 6.19 1.14 -11.72
N TYR A 25 7.17 0.81 -10.87
CA TYR A 25 7.47 1.57 -9.63
C TYR A 25 8.77 2.39 -9.68
N GLY A 26 9.16 2.86 -10.87
CA GLY A 26 10.28 3.79 -11.03
C GLY A 26 11.64 3.26 -10.56
N GLY A 27 11.89 1.96 -10.73
CA GLY A 27 13.13 1.30 -10.30
C GLY A 27 13.25 1.11 -8.78
N ARG A 28 12.15 1.22 -8.04
CA ARG A 28 12.09 0.92 -6.59
C ARG A 28 11.60 -0.51 -6.39
N GLY A 29 12.19 -1.20 -5.40
CA GLY A 29 11.66 -2.48 -4.93
C GLY A 29 10.39 -2.32 -4.09
N LEU A 30 9.77 -3.45 -3.78
CA LEU A 30 8.63 -3.57 -2.89
C LEU A 30 9.06 -4.15 -1.55
N ASN A 31 8.55 -3.57 -0.49
CA ASN A 31 8.56 -4.08 0.88
C ASN A 31 7.30 -3.55 1.56
N GLY A 32 6.16 -4.14 1.20
CA GLY A 32 4.83 -3.64 1.54
C GLY A 32 3.94 -4.73 2.13
N ARG A 33 2.73 -4.33 2.50
CA ARG A 33 1.72 -5.21 3.09
C ARG A 33 0.36 -4.93 2.49
N ALA A 34 -0.48 -5.97 2.38
CA ALA A 34 -1.87 -5.77 1.98
C ALA A 34 -2.59 -4.85 2.98
N LEU A 35 -3.40 -3.91 2.46
CA LEU A 35 -4.17 -2.98 3.29
C LEU A 35 -5.30 -3.66 4.09
N HIS A 36 -5.63 -4.93 3.81
CA HIS A 36 -6.66 -5.69 4.55
C HIS A 36 -6.09 -6.93 5.27
N PRO A 37 -6.38 -7.14 6.56
CA PRO A 37 -5.72 -8.15 7.40
C PRO A 37 -6.12 -9.61 7.22
N VAL A 38 -7.28 -9.93 6.62
CA VAL A 38 -7.79 -11.32 6.59
C VAL A 38 -7.78 -11.94 5.18
N ALA A 39 -7.68 -11.12 4.13
CA ALA A 39 -7.71 -11.58 2.74
C ALA A 39 -7.01 -10.66 1.73
N GLY A 40 -6.52 -9.47 2.15
CA GLY A 40 -6.18 -8.38 1.23
C GLY A 40 -7.40 -7.85 0.48
N TYR A 41 -7.27 -6.65 -0.11
CA TYR A 41 -8.20 -6.24 -1.16
C TYR A 41 -7.67 -6.76 -2.47
N THR A 42 -8.39 -7.70 -3.08
CA THR A 42 -8.12 -8.17 -4.43
C THR A 42 -9.23 -7.75 -5.38
N PHE A 43 -8.86 -7.31 -6.56
CA PHE A 43 -9.79 -7.11 -7.67
C PHE A 43 -9.22 -7.79 -8.93
N PRO A 44 -10.06 -8.33 -9.81
CA PRO A 44 -9.59 -8.85 -11.08
C PRO A 44 -9.19 -7.70 -12.02
N ASP A 45 -8.15 -7.90 -12.81
CA ASP A 45 -7.88 -7.06 -13.97
C ASP A 45 -8.75 -7.43 -15.18
N GLN A 46 -8.38 -6.92 -16.36
CA GLN A 46 -9.14 -7.16 -17.60
C GLN A 46 -9.06 -8.63 -18.07
N ASP A 47 -8.01 -9.35 -17.67
CA ASP A 47 -7.78 -10.74 -18.02
C ASP A 47 -8.30 -11.69 -16.92
N GLY A 48 -8.73 -11.14 -15.78
CA GLY A 48 -9.27 -11.88 -14.64
C GLY A 48 -8.23 -12.23 -13.58
N ASP A 49 -6.99 -11.75 -13.75
CA ASP A 49 -5.91 -12.00 -12.81
C ASP A 49 -6.08 -11.14 -11.56
N PRO A 50 -5.79 -11.69 -10.36
CA PRO A 50 -6.00 -10.97 -9.11
C PRO A 50 -4.93 -9.90 -8.88
N TRP A 51 -5.36 -8.68 -8.64
CA TRP A 51 -4.49 -7.57 -8.24
C TRP A 51 -4.73 -7.18 -6.79
N TRP A 52 -3.65 -7.01 -6.04
CA TRP A 52 -3.64 -6.66 -4.64
C TRP A 52 -3.48 -5.17 -4.44
N VAL A 53 -4.23 -4.61 -3.48
CA VAL A 53 -3.93 -3.27 -2.96
C VAL A 53 -3.02 -3.38 -1.75
N ILE A 54 -1.84 -2.77 -1.84
CA ILE A 54 -0.80 -2.80 -0.81
C ILE A 54 -0.44 -1.40 -0.36
N PHE A 55 0.02 -1.31 0.88
CA PHE A 55 0.69 -0.15 1.44
C PHE A 55 2.20 -0.39 1.43
N GLN A 56 2.93 0.49 0.76
CA GLN A 56 4.38 0.52 0.72
C GLN A 56 4.88 1.63 1.67
N PRO A 57 5.32 1.30 2.89
CA PRO A 57 5.89 2.28 3.77
C PRO A 57 7.14 2.90 3.13
N TRP A 58 7.31 4.20 3.32
CA TRP A 58 8.57 4.86 2.98
C TRP A 58 9.68 4.35 3.91
N PRO A 59 10.95 4.35 3.46
CA PRO A 59 12.08 4.05 4.33
C PRO A 59 12.09 5.05 5.48
N SER A 60 11.55 4.66 6.63
CA SER A 60 11.38 5.56 7.76
C SER A 60 12.67 5.59 8.57
N ALA A 61 13.18 6.81 8.80
CA ALA A 61 14.28 7.09 9.71
C ALA A 61 13.79 6.98 11.17
N GLY A 62 13.63 5.77 11.69
CA GLY A 62 13.63 5.52 13.12
C GLY A 62 12.40 4.81 13.71
N PRO A 63 12.56 4.27 14.94
CA PRO A 63 11.69 3.21 15.47
C PRO A 63 10.35 3.67 16.07
N HIS A 64 9.95 4.95 15.95
CA HIS A 64 8.80 5.48 16.71
C HIS A 64 7.98 6.55 15.97
N GLN A 65 7.48 6.27 14.77
CA GLN A 65 6.46 7.13 14.17
C GLN A 65 5.08 6.49 14.37
N HIS A 66 4.24 7.15 15.18
CA HIS A 66 2.84 6.77 15.41
C HIS A 66 1.99 6.78 14.14
N ARG A 67 2.52 7.29 13.03
CA ARG A 67 1.91 7.26 11.71
C ARG A 67 2.99 6.98 10.68
N VAL A 68 2.81 5.93 9.89
CA VAL A 68 3.78 5.52 8.88
C VAL A 68 3.42 6.21 7.55
N PRO A 69 4.31 7.04 6.98
CA PRO A 69 4.11 7.58 5.66
C PRO A 69 4.43 6.52 4.60
N GLY A 70 3.71 6.52 3.48
CA GLY A 70 3.92 5.54 2.43
C GLY A 70 3.16 5.83 1.15
N ASP A 71 3.22 4.87 0.25
CA ASP A 71 2.51 4.88 -1.03
C ASP A 71 1.44 3.77 -1.04
N ILE A 72 0.32 4.03 -1.71
CA ILE A 72 -0.72 3.02 -2.01
C ILE A 72 -0.43 2.50 -3.41
N LEU A 73 -0.23 1.18 -3.51
CA LEU A 73 0.12 0.51 -4.75
C LEU A 73 -0.92 -0.57 -5.09
N ALA A 74 -1.10 -0.82 -6.38
CA ALA A 74 -1.73 -2.04 -6.88
C ALA A 74 -0.66 -2.94 -7.49
N CYS A 75 -0.65 -4.23 -7.15
CA CYS A 75 0.32 -5.18 -7.70
C CYS A 75 -0.34 -6.52 -8.06
N ASN A 76 0.10 -7.12 -9.17
CA ASN A 76 -0.47 -8.37 -9.68
C ASN A 76 -0.04 -9.62 -8.89
N ASP A 77 1.12 -9.57 -8.21
CA ASP A 77 1.64 -10.72 -7.49
C ASP A 77 2.40 -10.32 -6.21
N SER A 78 2.49 -11.26 -5.29
CA SER A 78 3.23 -11.19 -4.03
C SER A 78 4.64 -11.79 -4.13
N TYR A 79 4.84 -12.83 -4.96
CA TYR A 79 6.11 -13.54 -5.11
C TYR A 79 6.23 -14.15 -6.52
N GLY A 80 6.56 -13.32 -7.52
CA GLY A 80 6.79 -13.76 -8.90
C GLY A 80 8.16 -13.30 -9.43
N ASP A 81 8.55 -13.80 -10.61
CA ASP A 81 9.79 -13.39 -11.31
C ASP A 81 9.76 -11.91 -11.72
N MET A 82 8.57 -11.36 -11.97
CA MET A 82 8.33 -9.94 -12.22
C MET A 82 7.00 -9.52 -11.57
N VAL A 83 7.04 -8.49 -10.73
CA VAL A 83 5.85 -7.90 -10.11
C VAL A 83 5.52 -6.58 -10.83
N HIS A 84 4.36 -6.53 -11.47
CA HIS A 84 3.84 -5.29 -12.06
C HIS A 84 3.18 -4.45 -10.97
N VAL A 85 3.54 -3.17 -10.94
CA VAL A 85 3.09 -2.23 -9.93
C VAL A 85 2.48 -1.01 -10.59
N VAL A 86 1.33 -0.60 -10.09
CA VAL A 86 0.70 0.68 -10.41
C VAL A 86 0.66 1.51 -9.13
N VAL A 87 1.23 2.71 -9.16
CA VAL A 87 1.13 3.67 -8.06
C VAL A 87 -0.27 4.30 -8.10
N LEU A 88 -1.07 4.06 -7.06
CA LEU A 88 -2.42 4.62 -6.96
C LEU A 88 -2.40 5.99 -6.27
N ALA A 89 -1.62 6.10 -5.20
CA ALA A 89 -1.36 7.35 -4.51
C ALA A 89 0.02 7.31 -3.86
N ALA A 90 0.68 8.46 -3.76
CA ALA A 90 1.99 8.58 -3.14
C ALA A 90 1.97 9.59 -1.99
N GLY A 91 2.75 9.30 -0.94
CA GLY A 91 2.88 10.16 0.23
C GLY A 91 1.58 10.37 0.98
N VAL A 92 0.99 9.28 1.45
CA VAL A 92 -0.20 9.26 2.30
C VAL A 92 0.14 8.63 3.66
N TRP A 93 -0.71 8.83 4.65
CA TRP A 93 -0.62 8.14 5.93
C TRP A 93 -1.25 6.76 5.86
N GLU A 94 -0.65 5.78 6.51
CA GLU A 94 -1.19 4.42 6.60
C GLU A 94 -2.61 4.39 7.16
N ASP A 95 -2.87 5.02 8.32
CA ASP A 95 -4.21 5.04 8.93
C ASP A 95 -5.28 5.56 7.97
N ASP A 96 -4.94 6.61 7.20
CA ASP A 96 -5.87 7.26 6.27
C ASP A 96 -6.11 6.33 5.05
N ALA A 97 -5.09 5.58 4.61
CA ALA A 97 -5.22 4.55 3.59
C ALA A 97 -6.06 3.36 4.06
N GLU A 98 -5.78 2.82 5.25
CA GLU A 98 -6.55 1.71 5.84
C GLU A 98 -8.02 2.09 6.01
N ALA A 99 -8.31 3.27 6.55
CA ALA A 99 -9.67 3.74 6.71
C ALA A 99 -10.42 3.87 5.37
N ALA A 100 -9.76 4.39 4.33
CA ALA A 100 -10.38 4.58 3.02
C ALA A 100 -10.76 3.26 2.36
N PHE A 101 -9.85 2.28 2.35
CA PHE A 101 -10.08 0.97 1.77
C PHE A 101 -10.96 0.07 2.65
N SER A 102 -10.92 0.24 3.98
CA SER A 102 -11.87 -0.40 4.89
C SER A 102 -13.31 0.03 4.63
N ALA A 103 -13.52 1.32 4.34
CA ALA A 103 -14.84 1.85 4.01
C ALA A 103 -15.29 1.52 2.58
N ASN A 104 -14.35 1.35 1.64
CA ASN A 104 -14.62 1.15 0.23
C ASN A 104 -13.75 0.02 -0.33
N ALA A 105 -14.32 -1.18 -0.42
CA ALA A 105 -13.66 -2.32 -1.04
C ALA A 105 -13.66 -2.15 -2.58
N PRO A 106 -12.49 -1.97 -3.21
CA PRO A 106 -12.42 -1.73 -4.65
C PRO A 106 -12.75 -3.00 -5.44
N SER A 107 -13.48 -2.86 -6.54
CA SER A 107 -13.82 -3.99 -7.43
C SER A 107 -13.04 -4.00 -8.76
N SER A 108 -12.17 -3.01 -9.00
CA SER A 108 -11.34 -2.88 -10.20
C SER A 108 -10.19 -1.90 -9.97
N LEU A 109 -9.23 -1.85 -10.90
CA LEU A 109 -8.12 -0.88 -10.85
C LEU A 109 -8.61 0.57 -10.84
N ALA A 110 -9.59 0.88 -11.69
CA ALA A 110 -10.18 2.22 -11.75
C ALA A 110 -10.87 2.59 -10.43
N ASP A 111 -11.49 1.62 -9.77
CA ASP A 111 -12.12 1.83 -8.48
C ASP A 111 -11.10 2.04 -7.36
N ALA A 112 -10.05 1.21 -7.31
CA ALA A 112 -8.94 1.37 -6.38
C ALA A 112 -8.25 2.73 -6.54
N ALA A 113 -8.05 3.20 -7.78
CA ALA A 113 -7.51 4.52 -8.06
C ALA A 113 -8.43 5.64 -7.55
N ARG A 114 -9.75 5.50 -7.68
CA ARG A 114 -10.72 6.48 -7.13
C ARG A 114 -10.68 6.53 -5.61
N VAL A 115 -10.65 5.38 -4.94
CA VAL A 115 -10.54 5.30 -3.47
C VAL A 115 -9.23 5.93 -3.00
N ALA A 116 -8.10 5.58 -3.64
CA ALA A 116 -6.79 6.14 -3.31
C ALA A 116 -6.71 7.66 -3.54
N ALA A 117 -7.33 8.17 -4.61
CA ALA A 117 -7.36 9.60 -4.90
C ALA A 117 -8.16 10.42 -3.87
N ALA A 118 -9.07 9.79 -3.11
CA ALA A 118 -9.79 10.41 -2.01
C ALA A 118 -8.96 10.51 -0.72
N VAL A 119 -7.82 9.81 -0.64
CA VAL A 119 -6.90 9.87 0.51
C VAL A 119 -6.09 11.15 0.45
N GLU A 120 -6.10 11.92 1.53
CA GLU A 120 -5.40 13.21 1.58
C GLU A 120 -3.88 13.01 1.59
N PRO A 121 -3.12 13.58 0.63
CA PRO A 121 -1.67 13.52 0.64
C PRO A 121 -1.08 14.27 1.82
N ILE A 122 0.01 13.75 2.40
CA ILE A 122 0.75 14.36 3.52
C ILE A 122 1.10 15.82 3.21
N SER A 123 1.53 16.11 1.99
CA SER A 123 1.92 17.47 1.55
C SER A 123 0.77 18.48 1.51
N ARG A 124 -0.49 18.03 1.44
CA ARG A 124 -1.68 18.90 1.46
C ARG A 124 -2.18 19.18 2.86
N ARG A 125 -1.76 18.38 3.84
CA ARG A 125 -2.03 18.58 5.26
C ARG A 125 -1.10 19.71 5.77
N GLY A 126 -1.49 20.95 5.51
CA GLY A 126 -0.83 22.11 6.13
C GLY A 126 -0.79 21.97 7.65
N PRO A 127 0.13 22.66 8.35
CA PRO A 127 0.20 22.58 9.81
C PRO A 127 -1.18 22.90 10.38
N ARG A 128 -1.80 21.92 11.06
CA ARG A 128 -3.02 22.19 11.85
C ARG A 128 -2.62 23.27 12.84
N ALA A 129 -3.12 24.49 12.61
CA ALA A 129 -2.98 25.57 13.56
C ALA A 129 -3.58 25.08 14.87
N ALA A 130 -2.73 24.92 15.89
CA ALA A 130 -3.17 24.81 17.26
C ALA A 130 -3.79 26.17 17.61
N GLY A 131 -5.12 26.20 17.72
CA GLY A 131 -5.89 27.29 18.30
C GLY A 131 -6.29 26.94 19.72
#